data_AF-A0A2E8R0U0-F1
#
_entry.id   AF-A0A2E8R0U0-F1
#
_cell.length_a   1.000
_cell.length_b   1.000
_cell.length_c   1.000
_cell.angle_alpha   90.00
_cell.angle_beta   90.00
_cell.angle_gamma   90.00
#
_symmetry.space_group_name_H-M   'P 1'
#
loop_
_entity.id
_entity.type
_entity.pdbx_description
1 polymer ?
#
loop_
_entity_poly.entity_id
_entity_poly.type
_entity_poly.pdbx_seq_one_letter_code
_entity_poly.pdbx_strand_id
1 'polypeptide(L)'
;MIRATEPIQGVLAMVFFLSIGLLIDLAYIWENFATVVVLLVLVLLVKSAVNLFILRVLGEPWPRAFLAGILLSQVGEFSFVLAGAGVAVAAVGIEGHRLIVAVIALSLVVSPLWLMTARRMQQLTAGGIWRLDDLLFAIYEQEARLILRGVKRALREFGRGARHVRGHLAELARRADEIRARRQVRPAAIDDDEDVPVRSGEVLPPERSEFKRRA
;
A
#
# COMPACT_ATOMS: atom_id res chain seq x y z
N MET A 1 5.07 28.60 15.44
CA MET A 1 4.77 27.23 15.90
C MET A 1 5.86 26.79 16.87
N ILE A 2 5.50 26.26 18.04
CA ILE A 2 6.44 25.87 19.08
C ILE A 2 6.95 24.46 18.74
N ARG A 3 8.21 24.29 18.33
CA ARG A 3 8.77 22.97 17.93
C ARG A 3 8.64 21.89 19.03
N ALA A 4 8.47 22.30 20.28
CA ALA A 4 8.29 21.39 21.40
C ALA A 4 7.00 20.54 21.31
N THR A 5 6.00 20.92 20.51
CA THR A 5 4.74 20.15 20.40
C THR A 5 4.77 19.03 19.36
N GLU A 6 5.73 19.03 18.43
CA GLU A 6 5.81 18.02 17.35
C GLU A 6 5.86 16.57 17.88
N PRO A 7 6.64 16.23 18.92
CA PRO A 7 6.67 14.86 19.45
C PRO A 7 5.33 14.45 20.09
N ILE A 8 4.69 15.37 20.80
CA ILE A 8 3.39 15.12 21.46
C ILE A 8 2.31 14.87 20.41
N GLN A 9 2.29 15.67 19.34
CA GLN A 9 1.37 15.47 18.22
C GLN A 9 1.54 14.10 17.57
N GLY A 10 2.78 13.64 17.38
CA GLY A 10 3.07 12.31 16.86
C GLY A 10 2.51 11.19 17.75
N VAL A 11 2.70 11.29 19.07
CA VAL A 11 2.16 10.30 20.02
C VAL A 11 0.63 10.34 20.05
N LEU A 12 0.03 11.53 20.09
CA LEU A 12 -1.43 11.68 20.10
C LEU A 12 -2.06 11.13 18.82
N ALA A 13 -1.46 11.39 17.66
CA ALA A 13 -1.91 10.82 16.39
C ALA A 13 -1.79 9.29 16.40
N MET A 14 -0.68 8.74 16.92
CA MET A 14 -0.52 7.29 17.04
C MET A 14 -1.61 6.66 17.92
N VAL A 15 -1.88 7.25 19.10
CA VAL A 15 -2.92 6.78 20.02
C VAL A 15 -4.32 6.92 19.40
N PHE A 16 -4.57 8.00 18.67
CA PHE A 16 -5.83 8.21 17.95
C PHE A 16 -6.06 7.14 16.89
N PHE A 17 -5.08 6.88 16.02
CA PHE A 17 -5.20 5.84 14.99
C PHE A 17 -5.31 4.43 15.59
N LEU A 18 -4.58 4.15 16.68
CA LEU A 18 -4.75 2.90 17.43
C LEU A 18 -6.18 2.75 17.96
N SER A 19 -6.72 3.82 18.55
CA SER A 19 -8.09 3.81 19.10
C SER A 19 -9.13 3.59 18.00
N ILE A 20 -9.00 4.23 16.83
CA ILE A 20 -9.87 3.95 15.68
C ILE A 20 -9.79 2.47 15.32
N GLY A 21 -8.60 1.90 15.23
CA GLY A 21 -8.41 0.47 14.92
C GLY A 21 -9.15 -0.46 15.89
N LEU A 22 -9.23 -0.09 17.17
CA LEU A 22 -9.97 -0.85 18.18
C LEU A 22 -11.49 -0.64 18.13
N LEU A 23 -11.94 0.51 17.64
CA LEU A 23 -13.36 0.84 17.51
C LEU A 23 -14.00 0.20 16.27
N ILE A 24 -13.21 -0.12 15.24
CA ILE A 24 -13.73 -0.73 14.00
C ILE A 24 -14.11 -2.19 14.25
N ASP A 25 -15.39 -2.49 14.04
CA ASP A 25 -15.90 -3.85 13.99
C ASP A 25 -15.92 -4.36 12.53
N LEU A 26 -14.91 -5.16 12.16
CA LEU A 26 -14.80 -5.71 10.79
C LEU A 26 -15.93 -6.70 10.47
N ALA A 27 -16.42 -7.45 11.45
CA ALA A 27 -17.51 -8.40 11.25
C ALA A 27 -18.80 -7.64 10.90
N TYR A 28 -19.10 -6.58 11.65
CA TYR A 28 -20.24 -5.70 11.36
C TYR A 28 -20.17 -5.08 9.96
N ILE A 29 -18.98 -4.61 9.54
CA ILE A 29 -18.78 -4.05 8.18
C ILE A 29 -19.06 -5.10 7.11
N TRP A 30 -18.62 -6.34 7.32
CA TRP A 30 -18.84 -7.42 6.36
C TRP A 30 -20.31 -7.79 6.25
N GLU A 31 -21.00 -7.91 7.38
CA GLU A 31 -22.43 -8.21 7.45
C GLU A 31 -23.29 -7.09 6.83
N ASN A 32 -22.90 -5.83 7.04
CA ASN A 32 -23.64 -4.64 6.60
C ASN A 32 -22.97 -3.93 5.41
N PHE A 33 -22.17 -4.66 4.62
CA PHE A 33 -21.30 -4.07 3.61
C PHE A 33 -22.04 -3.14 2.64
N ALA A 34 -23.21 -3.56 2.16
CA ALA A 34 -24.03 -2.75 1.26
C ALA A 34 -24.44 -1.41 1.90
N THR A 35 -24.94 -1.44 3.13
CA THR A 35 -25.38 -0.25 3.87
C THR A 35 -24.21 0.70 4.12
N VAL A 36 -23.06 0.17 4.55
CA VAL A 36 -21.85 0.95 4.83
C VAL A 36 -21.33 1.63 3.57
N VAL A 37 -21.24 0.90 2.45
CA VAL A 37 -20.75 1.46 1.18
C VAL A 37 -21.69 2.51 0.61
N VAL A 38 -23.01 2.26 0.65
CA VAL A 38 -24.00 3.25 0.20
C VAL A 38 -23.89 4.53 1.02
N LEU A 39 -23.82 4.42 2.35
CA LEU A 39 -23.67 5.60 3.22
C LEU A 39 -22.33 6.30 3.01
N LEU A 40 -21.24 5.56 2.82
CA LEU A 40 -19.94 6.14 2.52
C LEU A 40 -19.98 6.98 1.24
N VAL A 41 -20.48 6.40 0.14
CA VAL A 41 -20.59 7.09 -1.15
C VAL A 41 -21.51 8.30 -1.02
N LEU A 42 -22.65 8.15 -0.34
CA LEU A 42 -23.58 9.24 -0.08
C LEU A 42 -22.89 10.39 0.67
N VAL A 43 -22.20 10.09 1.77
CA VAL A 43 -21.50 11.11 2.58
C VAL A 43 -20.42 11.81 1.76
N LEU A 44 -19.61 11.06 1.00
CA LEU A 44 -18.56 11.64 0.17
C LEU A 44 -19.13 12.56 -0.92
N LEU A 45 -20.17 12.12 -1.62
CA LEU A 45 -20.80 12.89 -2.69
C LEU A 45 -21.53 14.11 -2.16
N VAL A 46 -22.38 13.94 -1.15
CA VAL A 46 -23.17 15.04 -0.56
C VAL A 46 -22.23 16.09 0.03
N LYS A 47 -21.23 15.70 0.81
CA LYS A 47 -20.32 16.64 1.44
C LYS A 47 -19.44 17.37 0.42
N SER A 48 -18.96 16.67 -0.62
CA SER A 48 -18.24 17.29 -1.74
C SER A 48 -19.13 18.28 -2.50
N ALA A 49 -20.38 17.91 -2.78
CA ALA A 49 -21.35 18.74 -3.50
C ALA A 49 -21.74 19.99 -2.70
N VAL A 50 -22.01 19.85 -1.41
CA VAL A 50 -22.32 20.97 -0.50
C VAL A 50 -21.13 21.93 -0.42
N ASN A 51 -19.91 21.42 -0.21
CA ASN A 51 -18.73 22.27 -0.16
C ASN A 51 -18.48 23.01 -1.48
N LEU A 52 -18.60 22.30 -2.61
CA LEU A 52 -18.48 22.91 -3.94
C LEU A 52 -19.54 23.99 -4.15
N PHE A 53 -20.79 23.71 -3.81
CA PHE A 53 -21.88 24.66 -3.94
C PHE A 53 -21.63 25.93 -3.12
N ILE A 54 -21.25 25.78 -1.85
CA ILE A 54 -20.90 26.90 -0.97
C ILE A 54 -19.78 27.74 -1.59
N LEU A 55 -18.67 27.12 -2.00
CA LEU A 55 -17.54 27.83 -2.60
C LEU A 55 -17.93 28.59 -3.88
N ARG A 56 -18.85 28.03 -4.68
CA ARG A 56 -19.34 28.68 -5.90
C ARG A 56 -20.24 29.87 -5.59
N VAL A 57 -21.07 29.78 -4.55
CA VAL A 57 -21.86 30.92 -4.06
C VAL A 57 -20.96 32.02 -3.52
N LEU A 58 -19.82 31.67 -2.91
CA LEU A 58 -18.80 32.62 -2.45
C LEU A 58 -17.99 33.28 -3.59
N GLY A 59 -18.24 32.90 -4.85
CA GLY A 59 -17.59 33.50 -6.02
C GLY A 59 -16.27 32.83 -6.44
N GLU A 60 -15.91 31.67 -5.87
CA GLU A 60 -14.72 30.95 -6.32
C GLU A 60 -14.88 30.38 -7.74
N PRO A 61 -13.88 30.53 -8.61
CA PRO A 61 -13.91 29.94 -9.94
C PRO A 61 -13.99 28.42 -9.87
N TRP A 62 -14.73 27.83 -10.81
CA TRP A 62 -15.03 26.39 -10.90
C TRP A 62 -13.86 25.46 -10.56
N PRO A 63 -12.65 25.64 -11.14
CA PRO A 63 -11.53 24.74 -10.88
C PRO A 63 -11.04 24.79 -9.43
N ARG A 64 -11.06 25.98 -8.80
CA ARG A 64 -10.66 26.15 -7.40
C ARG A 64 -11.72 25.63 -6.46
N ALA A 65 -12.98 25.97 -6.71
CA ALA A 65 -14.10 25.51 -5.91
C ALA A 65 -14.24 23.97 -5.92
N PHE A 66 -13.98 23.31 -7.06
CA PHE A 66 -14.00 21.85 -7.18
C PHE A 66 -12.91 21.19 -6.34
N LEU A 67 -11.66 21.62 -6.49
CA LEU A 67 -10.55 21.03 -5.75
C LEU A 67 -10.67 21.31 -4.24
N ALA A 68 -10.97 22.55 -3.86
CA ALA A 68 -11.15 22.92 -2.45
C ALA A 68 -12.38 22.24 -1.84
N GLY A 69 -13.47 22.10 -2.59
CA GLY A 69 -14.69 21.44 -2.12
C GLY A 69 -14.46 19.96 -1.78
N ILE A 70 -13.69 19.26 -2.62
CA ILE A 70 -13.32 17.87 -2.38
C ILE A 70 -12.31 17.74 -1.22
N LEU A 71 -11.31 18.63 -1.14
CA LEU A 71 -10.36 18.65 -0.02
C LEU A 71 -11.05 18.84 1.34
N LEU A 72 -12.08 19.69 1.40
CA LEU A 72 -12.89 19.92 2.60
C LEU A 72 -13.90 18.80 2.87
N SER A 73 -14.09 17.87 1.92
CA SER A 73 -15.11 16.82 2.05
C SER A 73 -14.67 15.68 2.98
N GLN A 74 -13.40 15.60 3.38
CA GLN A 74 -12.93 14.53 4.26
C GLN A 74 -13.69 14.54 5.59
N VAL A 75 -14.09 13.37 6.06
CA VAL A 75 -14.67 13.22 7.40
C VAL A 75 -13.57 13.42 8.43
N GLY A 76 -13.78 14.38 9.34
CA GLY A 76 -12.79 14.74 10.34
C GLY A 76 -12.82 13.81 11.55
N GLU A 77 -11.69 13.73 12.25
CA GLU A 77 -11.46 12.93 13.46
C GLU A 77 -12.44 13.23 14.59
N PHE A 78 -12.90 14.49 14.69
CA PHE A 78 -13.93 14.93 15.63
C PHE A 78 -15.26 14.20 15.50
N SER A 79 -15.54 13.59 14.34
CA SER A 79 -16.76 12.81 14.12
C SER A 79 -16.83 11.59 15.04
N PHE A 80 -15.69 11.01 15.42
CA PHE A 80 -15.65 9.92 16.41
C PHE A 80 -16.06 10.39 17.80
N VAL A 81 -15.60 11.58 18.20
CA VAL A 81 -15.99 12.18 19.48
C VAL A 81 -17.49 12.47 19.49
N LEU A 82 -18.02 13.03 18.40
CA LEU A 82 -19.46 13.29 18.26
C LEU A 82 -20.30 12.01 18.28
N ALA A 83 -19.82 10.94 17.62
CA ALA A 83 -20.48 9.64 17.64
C ALA A 83 -20.54 9.03 19.04
N GLY A 84 -19.46 9.16 19.83
CA GLY A 84 -19.43 8.75 21.24
C GLY A 84 -20.35 9.59 22.11
N ALA A 85 -20.34 10.91 21.93
CA ALA A 85 -21.24 11.83 22.64
C ALA A 85 -22.72 11.53 22.34
N GLY A 86 -23.05 11.18 21.09
CA GLY A 86 -24.41 10.80 20.69
C GLY A 86 -24.92 9.54 21.39
N VAL A 87 -24.05 8.56 21.65
CA VAL A 87 -24.40 7.38 22.45
C VAL A 87 -24.59 7.74 23.92
N ALA A 88 -23.74 8.61 24.47
CA ALA A 88 -23.82 9.01 25.88
C ALA A 88 -25.16 9.68 26.23
N VAL A 89 -25.78 10.37 25.28
CA VAL A 89 -27.10 11.01 25.44
C VAL A 89 -28.26 10.15 24.89
N ALA A 90 -28.01 8.89 24.54
CA ALA A 90 -28.97 7.97 23.91
C ALA A 90 -29.63 8.49 22.61
N ALA A 91 -29.03 9.48 21.95
CA ALA A 91 -29.46 9.96 20.63
C ALA A 91 -29.09 8.97 19.52
N VAL A 92 -28.05 8.17 19.75
CA VAL A 92 -27.57 7.14 18.83
C VAL A 92 -27.56 5.79 19.56
N GLY A 93 -28.28 4.80 19.02
CA GLY A 93 -28.23 3.43 19.52
C GLY A 93 -26.90 2.73 19.22
N ILE A 94 -26.65 1.59 19.86
CA ILE A 94 -25.40 0.82 19.71
C ILE A 94 -25.13 0.46 18.24
N GLU A 95 -26.15 0.02 17.51
CA GLU A 95 -26.02 -0.28 16.07
C GLU A 95 -25.72 0.97 15.24
N GLY A 96 -26.34 2.10 15.57
CA GLY A 96 -26.03 3.38 14.94
C GLY A 96 -24.59 3.81 15.17
N HIS A 97 -24.05 3.57 16.37
CA HIS A 97 -22.66 3.86 16.68
C HIS A 97 -21.70 3.02 15.84
N ARG A 98 -21.93 1.70 15.73
CA ARG A 98 -21.13 0.81 14.88
C ARG A 98 -21.15 1.26 13.42
N LEU A 99 -22.33 1.63 12.91
CA LEU A 99 -22.49 2.13 11.56
C LEU A 99 -21.73 3.44 11.31
N ILE A 100 -21.86 4.41 12.22
CA ILE A 100 -21.17 5.70 12.12
C ILE A 100 -19.65 5.50 12.16
N VAL A 101 -19.15 4.71 13.12
CA VAL A 101 -17.72 4.39 13.25
C VAL A 101 -17.18 3.73 11.98
N ALA A 102 -17.90 2.74 11.44
CA ALA A 102 -17.55 2.07 10.19
C ALA A 102 -17.43 3.05 9.01
N VAL A 103 -18.43 3.92 8.83
CA VAL A 103 -18.45 4.90 7.74
C VAL A 103 -17.33 5.93 7.89
N ILE A 104 -17.08 6.44 9.11
CA ILE A 104 -15.99 7.39 9.37
C ILE A 104 -14.63 6.73 9.07
N ALA A 105 -14.38 5.54 9.61
CA ALA A 105 -13.12 4.83 9.42
C ALA A 105 -12.86 4.54 7.93
N LEU A 106 -13.85 4.01 7.22
CA LEU A 106 -13.72 3.72 5.80
C LEU A 106 -13.54 5.00 4.98
N SER A 107 -14.18 6.11 5.37
CA SER A 107 -13.95 7.41 4.75
C SER A 107 -12.51 7.91 4.93
N LEU A 108 -11.87 7.69 6.09
CA LEU A 108 -10.47 8.06 6.31
C LEU A 108 -9.53 7.25 5.40
N VAL A 109 -9.80 5.96 5.25
CA VAL A 109 -9.03 5.06 4.36
C VAL A 109 -9.22 5.46 2.89
N VAL A 110 -10.44 5.83 2.49
CA VAL A 110 -10.76 6.21 1.10
C VAL A 110 -10.34 7.64 0.76
N SER A 111 -10.17 8.52 1.75
CA SER A 111 -9.80 9.93 1.54
C SER A 111 -8.61 10.16 0.59
N PRO A 112 -7.43 9.50 0.74
CA PRO A 112 -6.33 9.69 -0.20
C PRO A 112 -6.70 9.31 -1.64
N LEU A 113 -7.49 8.25 -1.84
CA LEU A 113 -7.98 7.83 -3.16
C LEU A 113 -8.96 8.85 -3.75
N TRP A 114 -9.83 9.41 -2.89
CA TRP A 114 -10.79 10.45 -3.27
C TRP A 114 -10.05 11.71 -3.77
N LEU A 115 -9.02 12.15 -3.05
CA LEU A 115 -8.19 13.29 -3.44
C LEU A 115 -7.43 13.02 -4.75
N MET A 116 -6.88 11.83 -4.94
CA MET A 116 -6.21 11.47 -6.20
C MET A 116 -7.18 11.51 -7.39
N THR A 117 -8.41 11.03 -7.18
CA THR A 117 -9.47 11.04 -8.21
C THR A 117 -9.87 12.46 -8.57
N ALA A 118 -10.05 13.33 -7.56
CA ALA A 118 -10.35 14.74 -7.76
C ALA A 118 -9.30 15.46 -8.61
N ARG A 119 -8.01 15.24 -8.28
CA ARG A 119 -6.88 15.82 -9.03
C ARG A 119 -6.87 15.35 -10.48
N ARG A 120 -7.19 14.07 -10.75
CA ARG A 120 -7.30 13.53 -12.12
C ARG A 120 -8.47 14.14 -12.90
N MET A 121 -9.65 14.31 -12.28
CA MET A 121 -10.80 14.93 -12.94
C MET A 121 -10.54 16.39 -13.32
N GLN A 122 -9.82 17.14 -12.47
CA GLN A 122 -9.42 18.51 -12.75
C GLN A 122 -8.50 18.61 -13.97
N GLN A 123 -7.57 17.65 -14.14
CA GLN A 123 -6.65 17.61 -15.28
C GLN A 123 -7.37 17.41 -16.62
N LEU A 124 -8.51 16.72 -16.65
CA LEU A 124 -9.31 16.49 -17.86
C LEU A 124 -10.16 17.69 -18.27
N THR A 125 -10.45 18.61 -17.34
CA THR A 125 -11.32 19.78 -17.57
C THR A 125 -10.52 21.03 -17.99
N ALA A 126 -9.19 20.98 -17.93
CA ALA A 126 -8.28 22.13 -18.04
C ALA A 126 -7.86 22.50 -19.49
N GLY A 127 -8.72 22.33 -20.49
CA GLY A 127 -8.47 22.68 -21.89
C GLY A 127 -8.64 24.17 -22.26
N GLY A 128 -8.43 25.10 -21.33
CA GLY A 128 -8.64 26.54 -21.54
C GLY A 128 -7.91 27.40 -20.52
N ILE A 129 -6.58 27.42 -20.66
CA ILE A 129 -5.52 28.13 -19.90
C ILE A 129 -5.46 27.88 -18.37
N TRP A 130 -4.94 26.70 -18.00
CA TRP A 130 -4.48 26.31 -16.65
C TRP A 130 -3.21 25.44 -16.81
N ARG A 131 -2.03 26.05 -16.91
CA ARG A 131 -0.79 25.34 -17.30
C ARG A 131 -0.32 24.37 -16.21
N LEU A 132 -0.14 23.12 -16.61
CA LEU A 132 0.33 21.99 -15.80
C LEU A 132 1.77 22.20 -15.30
N ASP A 133 2.57 22.99 -16.02
CA ASP A 133 3.97 23.23 -15.69
C ASP A 133 4.10 24.07 -14.41
N ASP A 134 3.38 25.19 -14.29
CA ASP A 134 3.38 26.06 -13.10
C ASP A 134 2.78 25.35 -11.87
N LEU A 135 1.80 24.46 -12.09
CA LEU A 135 1.14 23.65 -11.07
C LEU A 135 2.03 22.49 -10.60
N LEU A 136 2.79 21.87 -11.51
CA LEU A 136 3.77 20.83 -11.18
C LEU A 136 5.01 21.42 -10.47
N PHE A 137 5.51 22.57 -10.91
CA PHE A 137 6.63 23.26 -10.25
C PHE A 137 6.27 23.70 -8.82
N ALA A 138 5.05 24.18 -8.59
CA ALA A 138 4.59 24.57 -7.26
C ALA A 138 4.31 23.39 -6.30
N ILE A 139 3.95 22.20 -6.83
CA ILE A 139 3.55 21.02 -6.03
C ILE A 139 4.67 20.00 -5.83
N TYR A 140 5.70 19.95 -6.71
CA TYR A 140 6.72 18.88 -6.70
C TYR A 140 8.15 19.35 -6.36
N GLU A 141 8.40 20.63 -6.08
CA GLU A 141 9.75 21.17 -5.79
C GLU A 141 10.44 20.51 -4.58
N GLN A 142 9.70 20.12 -3.54
CA GLN A 142 10.30 19.63 -2.30
C GLN A 142 10.45 18.09 -2.29
N GLU A 143 9.48 17.36 -2.83
CA GLU A 143 9.42 15.89 -2.80
C GLU A 143 10.09 15.23 -4.02
N ALA A 144 9.96 15.79 -5.23
CA ALA A 144 10.54 15.18 -6.43
C ALA A 144 12.06 15.19 -6.39
N ARG A 145 12.67 16.27 -5.87
CA ARG A 145 14.13 16.36 -5.73
C ARG A 145 14.68 15.35 -4.72
N LEU A 146 13.93 15.02 -3.68
CA LEU A 146 14.34 14.02 -2.67
C LEU A 146 14.21 12.59 -3.21
N ILE A 147 13.09 12.29 -3.88
CA ILE A 147 12.85 10.96 -4.47
C ILE A 147 13.80 10.72 -5.66
N LEU A 148 14.01 11.69 -6.56
CA LEU A 148 14.99 11.53 -7.66
C LEU A 148 16.41 11.39 -7.13
N ARG A 149 16.80 12.12 -6.07
CA ARG A 149 18.14 11.97 -5.47
C ARG A 149 18.29 10.59 -4.82
N GLY A 150 17.26 10.10 -4.14
CA GLY A 150 17.23 8.75 -3.57
C GLY A 150 17.32 7.66 -4.65
N VAL A 151 16.46 7.73 -5.67
CA VAL A 151 16.40 6.77 -6.79
C VAL A 151 17.69 6.78 -7.61
N LYS A 152 18.26 7.95 -7.92
CA LYS A 152 19.51 8.06 -8.70
C LYS A 152 20.72 7.61 -7.89
N ARG A 153 20.71 7.75 -6.57
CA ARG A 153 21.74 7.22 -5.66
C ARG A 153 21.63 5.69 -5.55
N ALA A 154 20.41 5.16 -5.38
CA ALA A 154 20.13 3.73 -5.37
C ALA A 154 20.50 3.04 -6.70
N LEU A 155 20.14 3.62 -7.84
CA LEU A 155 20.49 3.11 -9.17
C LEU A 155 22.01 3.12 -9.44
N ARG A 156 22.74 4.11 -8.90
CA ARG A 156 24.21 4.13 -9.01
C ARG A 156 24.86 3.04 -8.19
N GLU A 157 24.38 2.77 -6.97
CA GLU A 157 24.90 1.68 -6.15
C GLU A 157 24.55 0.31 -6.74
N PHE A 158 23.31 0.14 -7.23
CA PHE A 158 22.92 -1.08 -7.95
C PHE A 158 23.75 -1.30 -9.23
N GLY A 159 24.03 -0.23 -9.98
CA GLY A 159 24.86 -0.29 -11.19
C GLY A 159 26.35 -0.56 -10.93
N ARG A 160 26.85 -0.34 -9.71
CA ARG A 160 28.20 -0.78 -9.30
C ARG A 160 28.21 -2.27 -8.94
N GLY A 161 27.20 -2.75 -8.21
CA GLY A 161 27.04 -4.17 -7.89
C GLY A 161 26.79 -5.05 -9.14
N ALA A 162 25.93 -4.59 -10.05
CA ALA A 162 25.61 -5.31 -11.29
C ALA A 162 26.81 -5.46 -12.23
N ARG A 163 27.75 -4.50 -12.22
CA ARG A 163 29.00 -4.62 -12.99
C ARG A 163 29.95 -5.68 -12.43
N HIS A 164 29.94 -5.89 -11.11
CA HIS A 164 30.70 -6.99 -10.48
C HIS A 164 30.13 -8.36 -10.84
N VAL A 165 28.81 -8.51 -10.76
CA VAL A 165 28.12 -9.79 -11.09
C VAL A 165 28.26 -10.13 -12.58
N ARG A 166 28.14 -9.13 -13.47
CA ARG A 166 28.30 -9.34 -14.91
C ARG A 166 29.73 -9.72 -15.31
N GLY A 167 30.74 -9.25 -14.57
CA GLY A 167 32.14 -9.67 -14.76
C GLY A 167 32.33 -11.15 -14.43
N HIS A 168 31.82 -11.59 -13.28
CA HIS A 168 31.90 -12.99 -12.84
C HIS A 168 31.13 -13.95 -13.75
N LEU A 169 29.94 -13.56 -14.21
CA LEU A 169 29.13 -14.38 -15.11
C LEU A 169 29.76 -14.51 -16.51
N ALA A 170 30.43 -13.47 -16.99
CA ALA A 170 31.15 -13.53 -18.26
C ALA A 170 32.37 -14.48 -18.21
N GLU A 171 33.03 -14.58 -17.05
CA GLU A 171 34.13 -15.52 -16.86
C GLU A 171 33.64 -16.97 -16.78
N LEU A 172 32.51 -17.21 -16.11
CA LEU A 172 31.90 -18.53 -16.03
C LEU A 172 31.38 -19.01 -17.40
N ALA A 173 30.83 -18.11 -18.22
CA ALA A 173 30.37 -18.44 -19.57
C ALA A 173 31.54 -18.88 -20.48
N ARG A 174 32.68 -18.18 -20.42
CA ARG A 174 33.87 -18.57 -21.20
C ARG A 174 34.40 -19.95 -20.80
N ARG A 175 34.44 -20.25 -19.50
CA ARG A 175 34.87 -21.57 -19.01
C ARG A 175 33.91 -22.69 -19.44
N ALA A 176 32.61 -22.41 -19.52
CA ALA A 176 31.63 -23.38 -19.99
C ALA A 176 31.79 -23.70 -21.50
N ASP A 177 32.08 -22.69 -22.31
CA ASP A 177 32.32 -22.87 -23.75
C ASP A 177 33.62 -23.64 -24.03
N GLU A 178 34.68 -23.41 -23.26
CA GLU A 178 35.93 -24.17 -23.37
C GLU A 178 35.73 -25.67 -23.07
N ILE A 179 34.92 -26.02 -22.07
CA ILE A 179 34.59 -27.40 -21.72
C ILE A 179 33.73 -28.06 -22.81
N ARG A 180 32.79 -27.31 -23.40
CA ARG A 180 31.93 -27.81 -24.48
C ARG A 180 32.71 -28.04 -25.77
N ALA A 181 33.67 -27.17 -26.10
CA ALA A 181 34.58 -27.35 -27.23
C ALA A 181 35.45 -28.62 -27.07
N ARG A 182 35.93 -28.92 -25.86
CA ARG A 182 36.67 -30.16 -25.56
C ARG A 182 35.82 -31.42 -25.66
N ARG A 183 34.51 -31.33 -25.41
CA ARG A 183 33.58 -32.47 -25.45
C ARG A 183 33.14 -32.83 -26.87
N GLN A 184 33.16 -31.87 -27.80
CA GLN A 184 32.70 -32.06 -29.19
C GLN A 184 33.76 -32.71 -30.10
N VAL A 185 35.03 -32.76 -29.68
CA VAL A 185 36.13 -33.39 -30.44
C VAL A 185 36.24 -34.90 -30.18
N ARG A 186 35.42 -35.49 -29.28
CA ARG A 186 35.46 -36.94 -29.01
C ARG A 186 34.18 -37.63 -29.51
N PRO A 187 34.14 -38.14 -30.77
CA PRO A 187 33.03 -38.96 -31.21
C PRO A 187 33.01 -40.28 -30.43
N ALA A 188 31.80 -40.68 -30.08
CA ALA A 188 31.48 -41.90 -29.35
C ALA A 188 31.87 -43.14 -30.18
N ALA A 189 32.81 -43.93 -29.68
CA ALA A 189 32.83 -45.36 -29.94
C ALA A 189 31.95 -46.00 -28.87
N ILE A 190 30.73 -46.33 -29.26
CA ILE A 190 29.89 -47.30 -28.55
C ILE A 190 30.48 -48.65 -28.96
N ASP A 191 31.05 -49.38 -28.00
CA ASP A 191 31.29 -50.81 -28.15
C ASP A 191 30.34 -51.49 -27.18
N ASP A 192 29.46 -52.29 -27.76
CA ASP A 192 28.50 -53.16 -27.12
C ASP A 192 29.28 -54.23 -26.34
N ASP A 193 29.07 -54.35 -25.03
CA ASP A 193 29.09 -55.68 -24.43
C ASP A 193 28.44 -55.76 -23.05
N GLU A 194 27.91 -56.95 -22.82
CA GLU A 194 27.12 -57.44 -21.71
C GLU A 194 27.74 -57.23 -20.32
N ASP A 195 26.88 -56.95 -19.32
CA ASP A 195 26.64 -57.81 -18.14
C ASP A 195 26.11 -56.99 -16.96
N VAL A 196 24.83 -57.21 -16.61
CA VAL A 196 24.26 -56.74 -15.34
C VAL A 196 23.87 -57.96 -14.52
N PRO A 197 24.60 -58.31 -13.45
CA PRO A 197 24.11 -59.28 -12.49
C PRO A 197 23.23 -58.58 -11.45
N VAL A 198 21.99 -59.05 -11.35
CA VAL A 198 21.02 -58.74 -10.31
C VAL A 198 21.56 -59.22 -8.95
N ARG A 199 21.50 -58.37 -7.91
CA ARG A 199 21.57 -58.81 -6.51
C ARG A 199 20.38 -58.33 -5.70
N SER A 200 19.68 -59.32 -5.17
CA SER A 200 18.52 -59.28 -4.29
C SER A 200 18.88 -58.85 -2.87
N GLY A 201 17.95 -58.12 -2.24
CA GLY A 201 17.59 -58.26 -0.82
C GLY A 201 18.44 -57.51 0.21
N GLU A 202 17.83 -56.53 0.90
CA GLU A 202 17.74 -56.55 2.37
C GLU A 202 16.72 -55.51 2.87
N VAL A 203 15.80 -55.98 3.70
CA VAL A 203 14.78 -55.23 4.43
C VAL A 203 15.27 -55.13 5.87
N LEU A 204 15.30 -53.92 6.46
CA LEU A 204 15.44 -53.75 7.91
C LEU A 204 14.33 -52.85 8.49
N PRO A 205 13.64 -53.27 9.58
CA PRO A 205 12.51 -52.56 10.20
C PRO A 205 12.89 -51.65 11.39
N PRO A 206 11.93 -50.88 11.97
CA PRO A 206 12.19 -49.83 12.97
C PRO A 206 11.75 -50.20 14.41
N GLU A 207 12.56 -49.91 15.43
CA GLU A 207 12.22 -49.90 16.89
C GLU A 207 13.36 -49.15 17.64
N ARG A 208 13.26 -48.50 18.82
CA ARG A 208 12.20 -48.13 19.78
C ARG A 208 12.79 -47.17 20.84
N SER A 209 11.92 -46.33 21.40
CA SER A 209 11.81 -45.86 22.81
C SER A 209 13.03 -45.31 23.59
N GLU A 210 13.00 -44.00 23.87
CA GLU A 210 13.62 -43.42 25.07
C GLU A 210 12.55 -43.15 26.14
N PHE A 211 12.62 -43.89 27.26
CA PHE A 211 11.96 -43.51 28.52
C PHE A 211 12.76 -44.12 29.68
N LYS A 212 13.53 -43.31 30.43
CA LYS A 212 13.89 -43.69 31.81
C LYS A 212 14.14 -42.49 32.73
N ARG A 213 13.19 -42.39 33.65
CA ARG A 213 13.13 -41.70 34.95
C ARG A 213 14.47 -41.42 35.64
N ARG A 214 14.53 -40.21 36.19
CA ARG A 214 15.37 -39.78 37.31
C ARG A 214 14.90 -40.44 38.62
N ALA A 215 15.87 -40.86 39.42
CA ALA A 215 15.81 -40.96 40.87
C ALA A 215 17.06 -40.24 41.39
#